data_AF-A0A0E3BPY8-F1
#
_entry.id   AF-A0A0E3BPY8-F1
#
_cell.length_a   1.000
_cell.length_b   1.000
_cell.length_c   1.000
_cell.angle_alpha   90.00
_cell.angle_beta   90.00
_cell.angle_gamma   90.00
#
_symmetry.space_group_name_H-M   'P 1'
#
loop_
_entity.id
_entity.type
_entity.pdbx_description
1 polymer ?
#
loop_
_entity_poly.entity_id
_entity_poly.type
_entity_poly.pdbx_seq_one_letter_code
_entity_poly.pdbx_strand_id
1 'polypeptide(L)'
;MTATGARSVGMKQRPRIYYTEAQKALMWDRWKAGDTLREIGKLFDRPHTSIHTILSATGGIRPPVRRRSRWALSMSEREEISRALAAGESIRCVAGRLKRAASTISRELLRNGGKTGYRAAKADEAAWTRARRPKTCKLASNPALAHIVAVK
;
A
#
# COMPACT_ATOMS: atom_id res chain seq x y z
N MET A 1 -19.73 -33.39 -48.22
CA MET A 1 -20.27 -32.23 -47.47
C MET A 1 -19.38 -32.03 -46.25
N THR A 2 -18.48 -31.05 -46.33
CA THR A 2 -17.38 -30.83 -45.38
C THR A 2 -17.88 -30.20 -44.08
N ALA A 3 -17.57 -30.85 -42.96
CA ALA A 3 -17.85 -30.36 -41.62
C ALA A 3 -17.04 -29.09 -41.32
N THR A 4 -17.74 -27.97 -41.12
CA THR A 4 -17.18 -26.71 -40.61
C THR A 4 -16.78 -26.91 -39.14
N GLY A 5 -15.48 -27.11 -38.89
CA GLY A 5 -14.92 -27.20 -37.55
C GLY A 5 -15.06 -25.87 -36.81
N ALA A 6 -15.89 -25.84 -35.77
CA ALA A 6 -15.99 -24.73 -34.84
C ALA A 6 -14.64 -24.57 -34.10
N ARG A 7 -13.94 -23.46 -34.32
CA ARG A 7 -12.77 -23.07 -33.53
C ARG A 7 -13.24 -22.73 -32.11
N SER A 8 -12.96 -23.62 -31.17
CA SER A 8 -13.07 -23.30 -29.74
C SER A 8 -12.05 -22.21 -29.41
N VAL A 9 -12.53 -20.98 -29.22
CA VAL A 9 -11.73 -19.91 -28.61
C VAL A 9 -11.66 -20.21 -27.11
N GLY A 10 -10.80 -21.16 -26.74
CA GLY A 10 -10.51 -21.42 -25.33
C GLY A 10 -9.94 -20.13 -24.73
N MET A 11 -10.68 -19.50 -23.81
CA MET A 11 -10.17 -18.39 -23.02
C MET A 11 -8.98 -18.90 -22.20
N LYS A 12 -7.77 -18.80 -22.74
CA LYS A 12 -6.53 -19.07 -22.02
C LYS A 12 -6.46 -18.07 -20.86
N GLN A 13 -6.87 -18.51 -19.69
CA GLN A 13 -6.77 -17.78 -18.43
C GLN A 13 -5.29 -17.38 -18.25
N ARG A 14 -4.99 -16.09 -18.46
CA ARG A 14 -3.64 -15.58 -18.28
C ARG A 14 -3.32 -15.53 -16.78
N PRO A 15 -2.10 -15.91 -16.35
CA PRO A 15 -1.73 -15.86 -14.94
C PRO A 15 -1.79 -14.42 -14.42
N ARG A 16 -2.25 -14.30 -13.17
CA ARG A 16 -2.35 -13.03 -12.44
C ARG A 16 -0.94 -12.47 -12.22
N ILE A 17 -0.71 -11.23 -12.64
CA ILE A 17 0.55 -10.52 -12.40
C ILE A 17 0.38 -9.58 -11.20
N TYR A 18 1.40 -9.57 -10.35
CA TYR A 18 1.61 -8.56 -9.32
C TYR A 18 2.64 -7.56 -9.84
N TYR A 19 2.22 -6.31 -10.05
CA TYR A 19 3.14 -5.27 -10.51
C TYR A 19 4.04 -4.81 -9.37
N THR A 20 5.33 -4.73 -9.66
CA THR A 20 6.31 -4.11 -8.76
C THR A 20 6.05 -2.61 -8.65
N GLU A 21 6.57 -1.98 -7.59
CA GLU A 21 6.46 -0.52 -7.44
C GLU A 21 7.15 0.24 -8.58
N ALA A 22 8.23 -0.31 -9.15
CA ALA A 22 8.89 0.24 -10.32
C ALA A 22 8.02 0.17 -11.58
N GLN A 23 7.32 -0.95 -11.80
CA GLN A 23 6.39 -1.09 -12.92
C GLN A 23 5.20 -0.13 -12.79
N LYS A 24 4.64 0.01 -11.58
CA LYS A 24 3.59 1.01 -11.31
C LYS A 24 4.10 2.43 -11.53
N ALA A 25 5.33 2.74 -11.10
CA ALA A 25 5.94 4.05 -11.35
C ALA A 25 6.03 4.34 -12.85
N LEU A 26 6.48 3.37 -13.65
CA LEU A 26 6.54 3.49 -15.10
C LEU A 26 5.16 3.72 -15.73
N MET A 27 4.12 3.01 -15.27
CA MET A 27 2.74 3.26 -15.72
C MET A 27 2.31 4.71 -15.46
N TRP A 28 2.64 5.24 -14.29
CA TRP A 28 2.34 6.63 -13.91
C TRP A 28 3.15 7.64 -14.73
N ASP A 29 4.41 7.35 -15.04
CA ASP A 29 5.25 8.21 -15.87
C ASP A 29 4.68 8.32 -17.30
N ARG A 30 4.25 7.19 -17.87
CA ARG A 30 3.61 7.12 -19.20
C ARG A 30 2.25 7.80 -19.24
N TRP A 31 1.42 7.59 -18.22
CA TRP A 31 0.15 8.31 -18.07
C TRP A 31 0.34 9.83 -17.99
N LYS A 32 1.34 10.28 -17.23
CA LYS A 32 1.68 11.71 -17.14
C LYS A 32 2.18 12.27 -18.47
N ALA A 33 2.87 11.46 -19.27
CA ALA A 33 3.32 11.83 -20.61
C ALA A 33 2.18 11.94 -21.65
N GLY A 34 0.98 11.46 -21.30
CA GLY A 34 -0.20 11.49 -22.17
C GLY A 34 -0.43 10.20 -22.96
N ASP A 35 0.34 9.15 -22.71
CA ASP A 35 0.17 7.86 -23.39
C ASP A 35 -1.20 7.25 -23.09
N THR A 36 -1.81 6.64 -24.10
CA THR A 36 -3.11 5.98 -23.93
C THR A 36 -2.99 4.72 -23.08
N LEU A 37 -4.07 4.33 -22.38
CA LEU A 37 -4.10 3.09 -21.58
C LEU A 37 -3.75 1.83 -22.42
N ARG A 38 -4.01 1.87 -23.73
CA ARG A 38 -3.69 0.77 -24.67
C ARG A 38 -2.19 0.71 -24.97
N GLU A 39 -1.52 1.85 -25.15
CA GLU A 39 -0.07 1.91 -25.36
C GLU A 39 0.69 1.47 -24.12
N ILE A 40 0.27 1.96 -22.95
CA ILE A 40 0.82 1.52 -21.67
C ILE A 40 0.60 0.01 -21.50
N GLY A 41 -0.56 -0.51 -21.90
CA GLY A 41 -0.88 -1.95 -21.87
C GLY A 41 0.05 -2.79 -22.71
N LYS A 42 0.38 -2.33 -23.93
CA LYS A 42 1.32 -3.00 -24.82
C LYS A 42 2.71 -3.16 -24.19
N LEU A 43 3.19 -2.16 -23.44
CA LEU A 43 4.49 -2.23 -22.75
C LEU A 43 4.60 -3.39 -21.76
N PHE A 44 3.48 -3.84 -21.17
CA PHE A 44 3.44 -4.92 -20.20
C PHE A 44 2.88 -6.25 -20.78
N ASP A 45 2.57 -6.30 -22.08
CA ASP A 45 1.74 -7.35 -22.69
C ASP A 45 0.43 -7.61 -21.91
N ARG A 46 -0.30 -6.52 -21.62
CA ARG A 46 -1.55 -6.57 -20.84
C ARG A 46 -2.67 -5.77 -21.49
N PRO A 47 -3.93 -6.22 -21.30
CA PRO A 47 -5.07 -5.41 -21.70
C PRO A 47 -5.11 -4.12 -20.88
N HIS A 48 -5.52 -3.04 -21.53
CA HIS A 48 -5.65 -1.70 -20.94
C HIS A 48 -6.50 -1.66 -19.66
N THR A 49 -7.43 -2.62 -19.49
CA THR A 49 -8.25 -2.79 -18.28
C THR A 49 -7.41 -2.97 -17.02
N SER A 50 -6.26 -3.65 -17.11
CA SER A 50 -5.37 -3.86 -15.97
C SER A 50 -4.76 -2.57 -15.45
N ILE A 51 -4.48 -1.63 -16.37
CA ILE A 51 -3.92 -0.31 -16.05
C ILE A 51 -5.04 0.61 -15.59
N HIS A 52 -6.21 0.56 -16.24
CA HIS A 52 -7.39 1.31 -15.83
C HIS A 52 -7.72 1.09 -14.34
N THR A 53 -7.76 -0.16 -13.87
CA THR A 53 -8.01 -0.47 -12.44
C THR A 53 -7.01 0.18 -11.49
N ILE A 54 -5.75 0.35 -11.91
CA ILE A 54 -4.69 0.96 -11.08
C ILE A 54 -4.86 2.48 -11.03
N LEU A 55 -5.12 3.12 -12.17
CA LEU A 55 -5.25 4.57 -12.24
C LEU A 55 -6.58 5.07 -11.68
N SER A 56 -7.68 4.38 -11.98
CA SER A 56 -9.02 4.79 -11.54
C SER A 56 -9.17 4.76 -10.02
N ALA A 57 -8.44 3.86 -9.34
CA ALA A 57 -8.39 3.79 -7.87
C ALA A 57 -7.95 5.11 -7.20
N THR A 58 -7.27 5.99 -7.94
CA THR A 58 -6.80 7.30 -7.48
C THR A 58 -7.35 8.45 -8.33
N GLY A 59 -8.35 8.19 -9.16
CA GLY A 59 -8.95 9.19 -10.06
C GLY A 59 -7.99 9.71 -11.13
N GLY A 60 -6.98 8.92 -11.52
CA GLY A 60 -5.98 9.33 -12.51
C GLY A 60 -4.91 10.31 -11.98
N ILE A 61 -4.89 10.57 -10.66
CA ILE A 61 -3.86 11.39 -10.01
C ILE A 61 -2.85 10.48 -9.32
N ARG A 62 -1.56 10.64 -9.66
CA ARG A 62 -0.48 9.83 -9.07
C ARG A 62 -0.46 10.03 -7.55
N PRO A 63 -0.59 8.97 -6.74
CA PRO A 63 -0.47 9.10 -5.30
C PRO A 63 0.96 9.49 -4.91
N PRO A 64 1.14 10.32 -3.87
CA PRO A 64 2.48 10.68 -3.41
C PRO A 64 3.23 9.44 -2.94
N VAL A 65 4.54 9.39 -3.24
CA VAL A 65 5.40 8.30 -2.77
C VAL A 65 5.41 8.28 -1.25
N ARG A 66 5.08 7.13 -0.69
CA ARG A 66 5.00 6.95 0.76
C ARG A 66 6.41 6.98 1.35
N ARG A 67 6.60 7.81 2.37
CA ARG A 67 7.84 7.93 3.12
C ARG A 67 7.57 7.70 4.60
N ARG A 68 8.49 7.03 5.29
CA ARG A 68 8.43 6.92 6.75
C ARG A 68 8.84 8.26 7.37
N SER A 69 8.22 8.60 8.49
CA SER A 69 8.69 9.71 9.31
C SER A 69 10.07 9.40 9.87
N ARG A 70 10.96 10.39 9.93
CA ARG A 70 12.26 10.27 10.62
C ARG A 70 12.16 9.83 12.08
N TRP A 71 11.02 10.09 12.71
CA TRP A 71 10.75 9.75 14.10
C TRP A 71 10.12 8.36 14.27
N ALA A 72 9.77 7.69 13.18
CA ALA A 72 9.23 6.33 13.25
C ALA A 72 10.34 5.34 13.67
N LEU A 73 9.95 4.32 14.44
CA LEU A 73 10.83 3.19 14.72
C LEU A 73 11.10 2.42 13.41
N SER A 74 12.38 2.22 13.14
CA SER A 74 12.90 1.39 12.06
C SER A 74 12.65 -0.10 12.33
N MET A 75 12.86 -0.92 11.29
CA MET A 75 12.74 -2.38 11.42
C MET A 75 13.71 -2.97 12.44
N SER A 76 14.98 -2.56 12.41
CA SER A 76 16.00 -3.02 13.34
C SER A 76 15.66 -2.65 14.80
N GLU A 77 15.17 -1.43 15.04
CA GLU A 77 14.70 -1.01 16.37
C GLU A 77 13.51 -1.86 16.84
N ARG A 78 12.58 -2.21 15.94
CA ARG A 78 11.43 -3.08 16.25
C ARG A 78 11.85 -4.50 16.57
N GLU A 79 12.83 -5.04 15.84
CA GLU A 79 13.41 -6.36 16.11
C GLU A 79 14.11 -6.39 17.45
N GLU A 80 14.86 -5.33 17.79
CA GLU A 80 15.54 -5.21 19.06
C GLU A 80 14.55 -5.20 20.23
N ILE A 81 13.44 -4.46 20.10
CA ILE A 81 12.33 -4.52 21.07
C ILE A 81 11.76 -5.93 21.17
N SER A 82 11.59 -6.63 20.06
CA SER A 82 11.05 -8.00 20.05
C SER A 82 11.98 -8.99 20.76
N ARG A 83 13.29 -8.90 20.53
CA ARG A 83 14.30 -9.74 21.20
C ARG A 83 14.36 -9.45 22.69
N ALA A 84 14.38 -8.18 23.05
CA ALA A 84 14.44 -7.77 24.45
C ALA A 84 13.21 -8.22 25.25
N LEU A 85 12.02 -8.18 24.64
CA LEU A 85 10.82 -8.74 25.26
C LEU A 85 10.90 -10.26 25.45
N ALA A 86 11.45 -10.98 24.47
CA ALA A 86 11.67 -12.43 24.60
C ALA A 86 12.69 -12.76 25.69
N ALA A 87 13.68 -11.88 25.90
CA ALA A 87 14.67 -11.98 26.98
C ALA A 87 14.15 -11.49 28.35
N GLY A 88 12.91 -11.00 28.44
CA GLY A 88 12.33 -10.50 29.69
C GLY A 88 12.86 -9.13 30.14
N GLU A 89 13.54 -8.38 29.27
CA GLU A 89 14.09 -7.07 29.61
C GLU A 89 12.99 -6.01 29.86
N SER A 90 13.30 -5.04 30.71
CA SER A 90 12.39 -3.92 30.97
C SER A 90 12.36 -2.92 29.80
N ILE A 91 11.21 -2.26 29.59
CA ILE A 91 11.04 -1.23 28.55
C ILE A 91 12.11 -0.12 28.67
N ARG A 92 12.49 0.26 29.90
CA ARG A 92 13.49 1.32 30.12
C ARG A 92 14.89 0.90 29.68
N CYS A 93 15.27 -0.36 29.89
CA CYS A 93 16.56 -0.90 29.44
C CYS A 93 16.68 -0.80 27.91
N VAL A 94 15.68 -1.31 27.20
CA VAL A 94 15.62 -1.28 25.73
C VAL A 94 15.60 0.15 25.20
N ALA A 95 14.83 1.04 25.86
CA ALA A 95 14.77 2.45 25.51
C ALA A 95 16.14 3.13 25.61
N GLY A 96 16.90 2.84 26.67
CA GLY A 96 18.27 3.31 26.84
C GLY A 96 19.19 2.82 25.72
N ARG A 97 19.16 1.51 25.41
CA ARG A 97 19.96 0.90 24.35
C ARG A 97 19.67 1.50 22.96
N LEU A 98 18.38 1.73 22.66
CA LEU A 98 17.94 2.30 21.39
C LEU A 98 18.03 3.84 21.34
N LYS A 99 18.40 4.51 22.44
CA LYS A 99 18.36 5.97 22.58
C LYS A 99 16.99 6.56 22.21
N ARG A 100 15.92 5.89 22.62
CA ARG A 100 14.52 6.32 22.41
C ARG A 100 13.84 6.58 23.75
N ALA A 101 12.80 7.41 23.74
CA ALA A 101 11.96 7.58 24.92
C ALA A 101 11.22 6.27 25.26
N ALA A 102 11.18 5.91 26.55
CA ALA A 102 10.43 4.73 27.02
C ALA A 102 8.93 4.79 26.65
N SER A 103 8.37 6.00 26.58
CA SER A 103 6.98 6.21 26.13
C SER A 103 6.76 5.84 24.67
N THR A 104 7.79 5.93 23.81
CA THR A 104 7.72 5.51 22.41
C THR A 104 7.60 4.00 22.30
N ILE A 105 8.43 3.27 23.05
CA ILE A 105 8.37 1.80 23.09
C ILE A 105 7.04 1.35 23.70
N SER A 106 6.62 1.94 24.82
CA SER A 106 5.32 1.61 25.44
C SER A 106 4.15 1.79 24.47
N ARG A 107 4.07 2.93 23.78
CA ARG A 107 3.04 3.20 22.76
C ARG A 107 3.13 2.21 21.59
N GLU A 108 4.33 1.81 21.19
CA GLU A 108 4.53 0.81 20.15
C GLU A 108 3.96 -0.55 20.57
N LEU A 109 4.29 -1.02 21.78
CA LEU A 109 3.81 -2.30 22.28
C LEU A 109 2.29 -2.32 22.41
N LEU A 110 1.71 -1.28 23.04
CA LEU A 110 0.27 -1.18 23.26
C LEU A 110 -0.54 -1.24 21.95
N ARG A 111 0.01 -0.66 20.88
CA ARG A 111 -0.65 -0.66 19.56
C ARG A 111 -0.52 -1.98 18.80
N ASN A 112 0.44 -2.84 19.14
CA ASN A 112 0.80 -4.01 18.33
C ASN A 112 0.78 -5.33 19.13
N GLY A 113 -0.17 -5.47 20.06
CA GLY A 113 -0.42 -6.73 20.77
C GLY A 113 0.21 -6.83 22.17
N GLY A 114 0.71 -5.73 22.72
CA GLY A 114 1.28 -5.68 24.07
C GLY A 114 2.60 -6.43 24.19
N LYS A 115 3.07 -6.68 25.42
CA LYS A 115 4.38 -7.32 25.68
C LYS A 115 4.43 -8.78 25.23
N THR A 116 3.33 -9.51 25.34
CA THR A 116 3.26 -10.95 25.06
C THR A 116 3.05 -11.26 23.57
N GLY A 117 2.30 -10.41 22.85
CA GLY A 117 1.96 -10.61 21.45
C GLY A 117 2.82 -9.82 20.45
N TYR A 118 3.83 -9.08 20.91
CA TYR A 118 4.61 -8.22 20.03
C TYR A 118 5.47 -9.03 19.03
N ARG A 119 5.37 -8.64 17.76
CA ARG A 119 6.17 -9.18 16.65
C ARG A 119 6.63 -8.04 15.76
N ALA A 120 7.94 -7.92 15.55
CA ALA A 120 8.54 -6.80 14.82
C ALA A 120 7.99 -6.63 13.40
N ALA A 121 7.98 -7.70 12.60
CA ALA A 121 7.50 -7.66 11.21
C ALA A 121 6.03 -7.25 11.10
N LYS A 122 5.15 -7.83 11.93
CA LYS A 122 3.72 -7.47 11.96
C LYS A 122 3.52 -6.02 12.36
N ALA A 123 4.27 -5.56 13.37
CA ALA A 123 4.18 -4.18 13.84
C ALA A 123 4.64 -3.19 12.76
N ASP A 124 5.67 -3.55 12.00
CA ASP A 124 6.17 -2.72 10.90
C ASP A 124 5.21 -2.64 9.72
N GLU A 125 4.64 -3.78 9.31
CA GLU A 125 3.60 -3.82 8.28
C GLU A 125 2.38 -2.99 8.70
N ALA A 126 1.95 -3.12 9.96
CA ALA A 126 0.86 -2.34 10.52
C ALA A 126 1.20 -0.84 10.55
N ALA A 127 2.44 -0.46 10.88
CA ALA A 127 2.89 0.92 10.84
C ALA A 127 2.89 1.47 9.41
N TRP A 128 3.36 0.69 8.44
CA TRP A 128 3.31 1.03 7.02
C TRP A 128 1.87 1.22 6.59
N THR A 129 1.00 0.24 6.78
CA THR A 129 -0.43 0.30 6.45
C THR A 129 -1.12 1.53 7.02
N ARG A 130 -0.92 1.85 8.30
CA ARG A 130 -1.50 3.04 8.95
C ARG A 130 -0.99 4.36 8.37
N ALA A 131 0.24 4.38 7.84
CA ALA A 131 0.78 5.57 7.18
C ALA A 131 -0.02 5.97 5.91
N ARG A 132 -0.90 5.11 5.38
CA ARG A 132 -1.83 5.49 4.29
C ARG A 132 -2.76 6.63 4.68
N ARG A 133 -3.16 6.70 5.96
CA ARG A 133 -4.05 7.72 6.56
C ARG A 133 -5.08 8.30 5.57
N PRO A 134 -5.93 7.46 4.95
CA PRO A 134 -6.90 7.94 3.97
C PRO A 134 -7.80 9.00 4.62
N LYS A 135 -8.02 10.10 3.92
CA LYS A 135 -8.98 11.12 4.32
C LYS A 135 -10.31 10.80 3.68
N THR A 136 -11.38 10.91 4.44
CA THR A 136 -12.74 10.90 3.87
C THR A 136 -12.84 12.01 2.84
N CYS A 137 -13.38 11.69 1.66
CA CYS A 137 -13.59 12.68 0.61
C CYS A 137 -14.52 13.78 1.15
N LYS A 138 -14.22 15.05 0.84
CA LYS A 138 -15.00 16.21 1.30
C LYS A 138 -16.48 16.08 0.94
N LEU A 139 -16.78 15.57 -0.26
CA LEU A 139 -18.15 15.35 -0.74
C LEU A 139 -18.86 14.23 0.04
N ALA A 140 -18.14 13.18 0.43
CA ALA A 140 -18.69 12.11 1.25
C ALA A 140 -18.98 12.58 2.69
N SER A 141 -18.19 13.52 3.21
CA SER A 141 -18.41 14.09 4.55
C SER A 141 -19.42 15.25 4.58
N ASN A 142 -19.71 15.89 3.44
CA ASN A 142 -20.58 17.05 3.36
C ASN A 142 -21.62 16.89 2.23
N PRO A 143 -22.83 16.39 2.57
CA PRO A 143 -23.91 16.19 1.60
C PRO A 143 -24.36 17.47 0.88
N ALA A 144 -24.35 18.62 1.56
CA ALA A 144 -24.74 19.90 0.95
C ALA A 144 -23.77 20.31 -0.16
N LEU A 145 -22.46 20.16 0.07
CA LEU A 145 -21.43 20.40 -0.95
C LEU A 145 -21.56 19.42 -2.12
N ALA A 146 -21.86 18.15 -1.85
CA ALA A 146 -22.09 17.15 -2.89
C ALA A 146 -23.29 17.52 -3.80
N HIS A 147 -24.39 18.01 -3.22
CA HIS A 147 -25.55 18.45 -3.99
C HIS A 147 -25.21 19.65 -4.90
N ILE A 148 -24.52 20.67 -4.38
CA ILE A 148 -24.12 21.85 -5.18
C ILE A 148 -23.23 21.46 -6.36
N VAL A 149 -22.28 20.54 -6.17
CA VAL A 149 -21.40 20.05 -7.24
C VAL A 149 -22.17 19.22 -8.27
N ALA A 150 -23.19 18.46 -7.86
CA ALA A 150 -23.97 17.61 -8.74
C ALA A 150 -25.02 18.35 -9.58
N VAL A 151 -25.47 19.53 -9.13
CA VAL A 151 -26.43 20.38 -9.84
C VAL A 151 -25.77 21.24 -10.93
N LYS A 152 -24.44 21.34 -10.92
CA LYS A 152 -23.64 22.13 -11.87
C LYS A 152 -23.16 21.29 -13.04
#